data_AF-A0A968MGG0-F1
#
_entry.id   AF-A0A968MGG0-F1
#
_cell.length_a   1.000
_cell.length_b   1.000
_cell.length_c   1.000
_cell.angle_alpha   90.00
_cell.angle_beta   90.00
_cell.angle_gamma   90.00
#
_symmetry.space_group_name_H-M   'P 1'
#
loop_
_entity.id
_entity.type
_entity.pdbx_description
1 polymer ?
#
loop_
_entity_poly.entity_id
_entity_poly.type
_entity_poly.pdbx_seq_one_letter_code
_entity_poly.pdbx_strand_id
1 'polypeptide(L)'
;MNKFDYEASWQQVSKYLGQNLPESALKIIEQIYKEAKAENNADQLAKALVHRMQVRASKEEFSFEKNLAELRAEISQATFPLKPLLHSMMAELYWQYYTKNRWRFSNRSTVANFQQDDLATWSLSKIVSEVAIHHQAALQEPEKLQQISASFYKEMIIGGNSLGKALRPTLYDFLAHRALALYMNQEPELIKPEEQFVIAEAAYLGSAEEFVNSSPKPR
;
A
#
# COMPACT_ATOMS: atom_id res chain seq x y z
N MET A 1 37.81 -0.23 6.37
CA MET A 1 36.78 -0.94 5.59
C MET A 1 36.31 -0.02 4.48
N ASN A 2 36.36 -0.44 3.21
CA ASN A 2 35.76 0.33 2.14
C ASN A 2 34.24 0.30 2.32
N LYS A 3 33.61 1.49 2.33
CA LYS A 3 32.16 1.64 2.38
C LYS A 3 31.55 1.04 1.10
N PHE A 4 30.42 0.37 1.20
CA PHE A 4 29.73 -0.17 0.03
C PHE A 4 29.32 0.96 -0.94
N ASP A 5 29.62 0.78 -2.22
CA ASP A 5 29.32 1.78 -3.26
C ASP A 5 27.94 1.52 -3.86
N TYR A 6 26.93 2.17 -3.28
CA TYR A 6 25.55 2.10 -3.76
C TYR A 6 25.39 2.71 -5.15
N GLU A 7 26.10 3.79 -5.46
CA GLU A 7 25.95 4.49 -6.74
C GLU A 7 26.43 3.61 -7.89
N ALA A 8 27.64 3.07 -7.80
CA ALA A 8 28.17 2.13 -8.79
C ALA A 8 27.27 0.89 -8.91
N SER A 9 26.78 0.36 -7.79
CA SER A 9 25.88 -0.80 -7.78
C SER A 9 24.55 -0.50 -8.49
N TRP A 10 23.94 0.66 -8.27
CA TRP A 10 22.71 1.05 -8.96
C TRP A 10 22.91 1.36 -10.45
N GLN A 11 24.07 1.91 -10.83
CA GLN A 11 24.43 2.05 -12.24
C GLN A 11 24.52 0.68 -12.91
N GLN A 12 25.10 -0.32 -12.24
CA GLN A 12 25.16 -1.69 -12.75
C GLN A 12 23.78 -2.34 -12.83
N VAL A 13 22.91 -2.15 -11.83
CA VAL A 13 21.51 -2.59 -11.89
C VAL A 13 20.80 -1.98 -13.10
N SER A 14 20.92 -0.66 -13.28
CA SER A 14 20.29 0.05 -14.39
C SER A 14 20.78 -0.46 -15.75
N LYS A 15 22.08 -0.73 -15.87
CA LYS A 15 22.68 -1.33 -17.06
C LYS A 15 22.08 -2.71 -17.35
N TYR A 16 21.99 -3.59 -16.36
CA TYR A 16 21.42 -4.93 -16.56
C TYR A 16 19.94 -4.89 -16.90
N LEU A 17 19.15 -4.03 -16.24
CA LEU A 17 17.73 -3.85 -16.57
C LEU A 17 17.54 -3.31 -18.00
N GLY A 18 18.36 -2.34 -18.42
CA GLY A 18 18.35 -1.83 -19.79
C GLY A 18 18.76 -2.85 -20.86
N GLN A 19 19.46 -3.92 -20.46
CA GLN A 19 19.85 -5.04 -21.32
C GLN A 19 18.87 -6.22 -21.26
N ASN A 20 17.72 -6.08 -20.58
CA ASN A 20 16.79 -7.18 -20.32
C ASN A 20 17.45 -8.38 -19.58
N LEU A 21 18.36 -8.09 -18.63
CA LEU A 21 19.04 -9.08 -17.79
C LEU A 21 18.55 -9.00 -16.33
N PRO A 22 17.27 -9.29 -16.03
CA PRO A 22 16.69 -9.12 -14.70
C PRO A 22 17.33 -10.03 -13.63
N GLU A 23 17.85 -11.20 -14.00
CA GLU A 23 18.57 -12.08 -13.06
C GLU A 23 19.91 -11.50 -12.61
N SER A 24 20.66 -10.91 -13.55
CA SER A 24 21.91 -10.22 -13.24
C SER A 24 21.65 -9.00 -12.39
N ALA A 25 20.61 -8.23 -12.72
CA ALA A 25 20.16 -7.11 -11.89
C ALA A 25 19.78 -7.57 -10.47
N LEU A 26 19.01 -8.66 -10.35
CA LEU A 26 18.58 -9.18 -9.06
C LEU A 26 19.75 -9.54 -8.15
N LYS A 27 20.80 -10.17 -8.68
CA LYS A 27 22.00 -10.49 -7.89
C LYS A 27 22.63 -9.25 -7.25
N ILE A 28 22.71 -8.14 -8.00
CA ILE A 28 23.24 -6.88 -7.49
C ILE A 28 22.25 -6.24 -6.50
N ILE A 29 20.95 -6.27 -6.79
CA ILE A 29 19.92 -5.75 -5.88
C ILE A 29 19.93 -6.51 -4.54
N GLU A 30 20.11 -7.82 -4.54
CA GLU A 30 20.23 -8.63 -3.31
C GLU A 30 21.47 -8.25 -2.50
N GLN A 31 22.59 -7.90 -3.17
CA GLN A 31 23.76 -7.37 -2.50
C GLN A 31 23.47 -6.00 -1.87
N ILE A 32 22.88 -5.07 -2.62
CA ILE A 32 22.46 -3.75 -2.12
C ILE A 32 21.54 -3.90 -0.91
N TYR A 33 20.56 -4.81 -0.98
CA TYR A 33 19.62 -5.08 0.10
C TYR A 33 20.34 -5.55 1.38
N LYS A 34 21.28 -6.49 1.27
CA LYS A 34 22.04 -7.01 2.42
C LYS A 34 22.88 -5.93 3.08
N GLU A 35 23.60 -5.15 2.28
CA GLU A 35 24.43 -4.05 2.78
C GLU A 35 23.58 -2.95 3.40
N ALA A 36 22.49 -2.55 2.76
CA ALA A 36 21.57 -1.54 3.29
C ALA A 36 20.93 -1.98 4.61
N LYS A 37 20.61 -3.28 4.75
CA LYS A 37 20.09 -3.84 6.00
C LYS A 37 21.15 -3.88 7.10
N ALA A 38 22.40 -4.23 6.78
CA ALA A 38 23.52 -4.20 7.72
C ALA A 38 23.87 -2.79 8.20
N GLU A 39 23.75 -1.79 7.31
CA GLU A 39 24.03 -0.38 7.60
C GLU A 39 22.83 0.39 8.17
N ASN A 40 21.66 -0.24 8.31
CA ASN A 40 20.38 0.43 8.61
C ASN A 40 20.07 1.61 7.67
N ASN A 41 20.46 1.50 6.41
CA ASN A 41 20.25 2.52 5.39
C ASN A 41 18.84 2.43 4.80
N ALA A 42 17.92 3.16 5.41
CA ALA A 42 16.50 3.08 5.07
C ALA A 42 16.17 3.45 3.61
N ASP A 43 16.85 4.44 3.01
CA ASP A 43 16.60 4.86 1.62
C ASP A 43 17.00 3.76 0.62
N GLN A 44 18.20 3.22 0.80
CA GLN A 44 18.72 2.14 -0.04
C GLN A 44 17.93 0.84 0.13
N LEU A 45 17.54 0.52 1.36
CA LEU A 45 16.75 -0.66 1.67
C LEU A 45 15.36 -0.58 1.03
N ALA A 46 14.70 0.58 1.12
CA ALA A 46 13.40 0.78 0.48
C ALA A 46 13.48 0.66 -1.05
N LYS A 47 14.48 1.29 -1.68
CA LYS A 47 14.71 1.17 -3.13
C LYS A 47 15.00 -0.27 -3.56
N ALA A 48 15.83 -0.99 -2.80
CA ALA A 48 16.12 -2.40 -3.07
C ALA A 48 14.86 -3.27 -3.02
N LEU A 49 14.00 -3.08 -2.02
CA LEU A 49 12.72 -3.78 -1.91
C LEU A 49 11.81 -3.52 -3.13
N VAL A 50 11.69 -2.27 -3.56
CA VAL A 50 10.90 -1.92 -4.76
C VAL A 50 11.41 -2.65 -5.99
N HIS A 51 12.72 -2.63 -6.25
CA HIS A 51 13.29 -3.31 -7.41
C HIS A 51 13.19 -4.84 -7.33
N ARG A 52 13.34 -5.44 -6.14
CA ARG A 52 13.10 -6.88 -5.94
C ARG A 52 11.66 -7.25 -6.30
N MET A 53 10.69 -6.47 -5.83
CA MET A 53 9.28 -6.68 -6.14
C MET A 53 8.99 -6.56 -7.63
N GLN A 54 9.59 -5.59 -8.32
CA GLN A 54 9.45 -5.41 -9.78
C GLN A 54 10.04 -6.58 -10.57
N VAL A 55 11.26 -7.01 -10.22
CA VAL A 55 11.89 -8.17 -10.87
C VAL A 55 11.07 -9.43 -10.62
N ARG A 56 10.60 -9.66 -9.39
CA ARG A 56 9.72 -10.79 -9.05
C ARG A 56 8.44 -10.77 -9.88
N ALA A 57 7.79 -9.61 -9.98
CA ALA A 57 6.56 -9.41 -10.77
C ALA A 57 6.72 -9.76 -12.25
N SER A 58 7.94 -9.64 -12.79
CA SER A 58 8.22 -9.96 -14.20
C SER A 58 8.48 -11.44 -14.49
N LYS A 59 8.73 -12.27 -13.46
CA LYS A 59 9.24 -13.64 -13.65
C LYS A 59 8.44 -14.72 -12.93
N GLU A 60 7.81 -14.40 -11.81
CA GLU A 60 7.23 -15.40 -10.93
C GLU A 60 5.70 -15.43 -10.99
N GLU A 61 5.16 -16.64 -11.02
CA GLU A 61 3.76 -16.88 -10.65
C GLU A 61 3.55 -16.50 -9.18
N PHE A 62 2.34 -16.00 -8.88
CA PHE A 62 1.95 -15.52 -7.55
C PHE A 62 2.93 -14.48 -6.97
N SER A 63 3.55 -13.71 -7.85
CA SER A 63 4.52 -12.67 -7.47
C SER A 63 3.91 -11.61 -6.56
N PHE A 64 2.60 -11.34 -6.71
CA PHE A 64 1.89 -10.39 -5.87
C PHE A 64 1.80 -10.86 -4.41
N GLU A 65 1.36 -12.10 -4.19
CA GLU A 65 1.24 -12.72 -2.87
C GLU A 65 2.61 -12.82 -2.18
N LYS A 66 3.65 -13.19 -2.94
CA LYS A 66 5.03 -13.21 -2.45
C LYS A 66 5.54 -11.83 -2.06
N ASN A 67 5.26 -10.80 -2.87
CA ASN A 67 5.61 -9.41 -2.55
C ASN A 67 4.93 -8.93 -1.27
N LEU A 68 3.65 -9.27 -1.06
CA LEU A 68 2.94 -8.96 0.19
C LEU A 68 3.55 -9.68 1.39
N ALA A 69 3.87 -10.97 1.25
CA ALA A 69 4.49 -11.75 2.33
C ALA A 69 5.86 -11.17 2.72
N GLU A 70 6.70 -10.85 1.75
CA GLU A 70 8.00 -10.21 1.98
C GLU A 70 7.85 -8.84 2.64
N LEU A 71 6.97 -7.98 2.13
CA LEU A 71 6.79 -6.65 2.69
C LEU A 71 6.20 -6.70 4.11
N ARG A 72 5.33 -7.68 4.41
CA ARG A 72 4.80 -7.91 5.77
C ARG A 72 5.92 -8.33 6.72
N ALA A 73 6.83 -9.20 6.28
CA ALA A 73 7.99 -9.60 7.06
C ALA A 73 8.90 -8.39 7.35
N GLU A 74 9.19 -7.56 6.34
CA GLU A 74 10.01 -6.36 6.53
C GLU A 74 9.33 -5.33 7.46
N ILE A 75 8.02 -5.09 7.33
CA ILE A 75 7.28 -4.18 8.23
C ILE A 75 7.38 -4.62 9.69
N SER A 76 7.35 -5.93 9.95
CA SER A 76 7.41 -6.45 11.33
C SER A 76 8.78 -6.22 12.00
N GLN A 77 9.85 -6.11 11.21
CA GLN A 77 11.22 -5.87 11.67
C GLN A 77 11.66 -4.42 11.55
N ALA A 78 11.00 -3.64 10.68
CA ALA A 78 11.38 -2.27 10.40
C ALA A 78 11.11 -1.34 11.58
N THR A 79 11.99 -0.36 11.73
CA THR A 79 11.86 0.76 12.66
C THR A 79 11.80 2.08 11.89
N PHE A 80 11.54 3.16 12.61
CA PHE A 80 11.60 4.50 12.04
C PHE A 80 13.04 4.81 11.55
N PRO A 81 13.24 5.43 10.36
CA PRO A 81 12.21 6.02 9.50
C PRO A 81 11.64 5.10 8.41
N LEU A 82 12.14 3.87 8.28
CA LEU A 82 11.75 2.95 7.21
C LEU A 82 10.30 2.46 7.35
N LYS A 83 9.86 2.14 8.57
CA LYS A 83 8.56 1.50 8.81
C LYS A 83 7.36 2.28 8.21
N PRO A 84 7.22 3.61 8.41
CA PRO A 84 6.17 4.40 7.75
C PRO A 84 6.13 4.23 6.22
N LEU A 85 7.31 4.21 5.59
CA LEU A 85 7.44 4.09 4.15
C LEU A 85 6.99 2.71 3.65
N LEU A 86 7.36 1.65 4.35
CA LEU A 86 6.92 0.29 4.02
C LEU A 86 5.40 0.12 4.18
N HIS A 87 4.78 0.76 5.18
CA HIS A 87 3.32 0.79 5.28
C HIS A 87 2.68 1.49 4.07
N SER A 88 3.23 2.63 3.62
CA SER A 88 2.74 3.28 2.39
C SER A 88 2.94 2.42 1.14
N MET A 89 4.01 1.61 1.07
CA MET A 89 4.22 0.65 -0.02
C MET A 89 3.19 -0.49 0.03
N MET A 90 2.81 -0.95 1.21
CA MET A 90 1.80 -1.99 1.37
C MET A 90 0.41 -1.50 0.94
N ALA A 91 0.05 -0.27 1.32
CA ALA A 91 -1.16 0.39 0.86
C ALA A 91 -1.20 0.47 -0.68
N GLU A 92 -0.09 0.87 -1.29
CA GLU A 92 0.06 0.92 -2.75
C GLU A 92 -0.11 -0.46 -3.40
N LEU A 93 0.48 -1.53 -2.85
CA LEU A 93 0.32 -2.87 -3.40
C LEU A 93 -1.14 -3.31 -3.39
N TYR A 94 -1.86 -3.14 -2.28
CA TYR A 94 -3.28 -3.47 -2.22
C TYR A 94 -4.11 -2.65 -3.22
N TRP A 95 -3.79 -1.36 -3.37
CA TRP A 95 -4.45 -0.50 -4.35
C TRP A 95 -4.16 -0.94 -5.80
N GLN A 96 -2.92 -1.35 -6.09
CA GLN A 96 -2.54 -1.92 -7.39
C GLN A 96 -3.27 -3.25 -7.67
N TYR A 97 -3.46 -4.09 -6.66
CA TYR A 97 -4.27 -5.29 -6.80
C TYR A 97 -5.70 -4.96 -7.17
N TYR A 98 -6.33 -4.01 -6.47
CA TYR A 98 -7.67 -3.56 -6.79
C TYR A 98 -7.77 -3.06 -8.23
N THR A 99 -6.92 -2.11 -8.61
CA THR A 99 -6.97 -1.47 -9.93
C THR A 99 -6.77 -2.48 -11.07
N LYS A 100 -5.84 -3.42 -10.93
CA LYS A 100 -5.64 -4.51 -11.91
C LYS A 100 -6.82 -5.48 -12.01
N ASN A 101 -7.57 -5.67 -10.92
CA ASN A 101 -8.69 -6.60 -10.84
C ASN A 101 -10.06 -5.89 -10.79
N ARG A 102 -10.12 -4.61 -11.18
CA ARG A 102 -11.29 -3.74 -11.00
C ARG A 102 -12.57 -4.31 -11.63
N TRP A 103 -12.45 -4.91 -12.81
CA TRP A 103 -13.54 -5.57 -13.54
C TRP A 103 -14.21 -6.68 -12.71
N ARG A 104 -13.45 -7.40 -11.87
CA ARG A 104 -13.96 -8.49 -11.04
C ARG A 104 -14.83 -7.99 -9.90
N PHE A 105 -14.48 -6.83 -9.33
CA PHE A 105 -15.23 -6.24 -8.22
C PHE A 105 -16.53 -5.58 -8.67
N SER A 106 -16.62 -5.18 -9.93
CA SER A 106 -17.85 -4.60 -10.50
C SER A 106 -18.95 -5.66 -10.71
N ASN A 107 -18.57 -6.95 -10.81
CA ASN A 107 -19.47 -8.04 -11.20
C ASN A 107 -19.81 -9.03 -10.06
N ARG A 108 -19.46 -8.74 -8.80
CA ARG A 108 -19.69 -9.67 -7.68
C ARG A 108 -20.73 -9.14 -6.68
N SER A 109 -21.85 -9.86 -6.57
CA SER A 109 -22.70 -9.86 -5.37
C SER A 109 -22.06 -10.78 -4.31
N THR A 110 -21.30 -10.20 -3.37
CA THR A 110 -20.80 -10.81 -2.10
C THR A 110 -20.19 -12.22 -2.17
N VAL A 111 -18.88 -12.34 -1.89
CA VAL A 111 -18.13 -13.61 -1.89
C VAL A 111 -18.49 -14.46 -0.66
N ALA A 112 -19.00 -15.69 -0.86
CA ALA A 112 -19.43 -16.58 0.22
C ALA A 112 -18.29 -17.35 0.93
N ASN A 113 -17.08 -17.39 0.35
CA ASN A 113 -15.95 -18.22 0.85
C ASN A 113 -14.71 -17.36 1.12
N PHE A 114 -14.74 -16.53 2.16
CA PHE A 114 -13.59 -15.71 2.58
C PHE A 114 -12.43 -16.57 3.09
N GLN A 115 -11.22 -16.27 2.64
CA GLN A 115 -9.96 -16.80 3.15
C GLN A 115 -8.97 -15.65 3.37
N GLN A 116 -8.40 -15.57 4.57
CA GLN A 116 -7.54 -14.46 4.95
C GLN A 116 -6.28 -14.35 4.09
N ASP A 117 -5.70 -15.49 3.69
CA ASP A 117 -4.46 -15.54 2.91
C ASP A 117 -4.69 -15.54 1.39
N ASP A 118 -5.94 -15.52 0.93
CA ASP A 118 -6.30 -15.44 -0.48
C ASP A 118 -7.09 -14.17 -0.79
N LEU A 119 -6.38 -13.18 -1.33
CA LEU A 119 -6.96 -11.93 -1.83
C LEU A 119 -8.03 -12.12 -2.90
N ALA A 120 -8.02 -13.25 -3.60
CA ALA A 120 -9.05 -13.55 -4.57
C ALA A 120 -10.45 -13.70 -3.92
N THR A 121 -10.48 -14.00 -2.62
CA THR A 121 -11.71 -14.11 -1.84
C THR A 121 -12.14 -12.80 -1.19
N TRP A 122 -11.26 -11.79 -1.15
CA TRP A 122 -11.55 -10.54 -0.45
C TRP A 122 -12.58 -9.70 -1.20
N SER A 123 -13.47 -9.06 -0.43
CA SER A 123 -14.35 -8.01 -0.94
C SER A 123 -13.56 -6.74 -1.23
N LEU A 124 -14.14 -5.86 -2.04
CA LEU A 124 -13.54 -4.55 -2.28
C LEU A 124 -13.47 -3.71 -1.00
N SER A 125 -14.50 -3.78 -0.15
CA SER A 125 -14.50 -3.11 1.15
C SER A 125 -13.33 -3.56 2.04
N LYS A 126 -12.98 -4.86 2.02
CA LYS A 126 -11.82 -5.39 2.76
C LYS A 126 -10.51 -4.85 2.20
N ILE A 127 -10.35 -4.82 0.87
CA ILE A 127 -9.14 -4.27 0.24
C ILE A 127 -8.98 -2.78 0.60
N VAL A 128 -10.04 -1.97 0.42
CA VAL A 128 -10.03 -0.55 0.80
C VAL A 128 -9.69 -0.38 2.28
N SER A 129 -10.26 -1.20 3.16
CA SER A 129 -9.97 -1.16 4.59
C SER A 129 -8.49 -1.42 4.88
N GLU A 130 -7.85 -2.40 4.23
CA GLU A 130 -6.43 -2.64 4.40
C GLU A 130 -5.57 -1.48 3.89
N VAL A 131 -5.93 -0.89 2.74
CA VAL A 131 -5.24 0.31 2.22
C VAL A 131 -5.32 1.45 3.25
N ALA A 132 -6.49 1.68 3.84
CA ALA A 132 -6.69 2.70 4.89
C ALA A 132 -5.88 2.40 6.17
N ILE A 133 -5.88 1.15 6.65
CA ILE A 133 -5.08 0.71 7.81
C ILE A 133 -3.59 1.01 7.58
N HIS A 134 -3.09 0.68 6.40
CA HIS A 134 -1.68 0.91 6.07
C HIS A 134 -1.35 2.40 5.91
N HIS A 135 -2.23 3.22 5.33
CA HIS A 135 -2.02 4.67 5.33
C HIS A 135 -2.05 5.29 6.73
N GLN A 136 -2.96 4.85 7.61
CA GLN A 136 -3.00 5.32 8.99
C GLN A 136 -1.72 4.93 9.74
N ALA A 137 -1.25 3.69 9.59
CA ALA A 137 0.00 3.24 10.18
C ALA A 137 1.22 4.00 9.63
N ALA A 138 1.22 4.37 8.35
CA ALA A 138 2.26 5.21 7.75
C ALA A 138 2.30 6.63 8.35
N LEU A 139 1.21 7.11 8.95
CA LEU A 139 1.07 8.46 9.50
C LEU A 139 1.03 8.50 11.03
N GLN A 140 1.34 7.38 11.71
CA GLN A 140 1.19 7.23 13.16
C GLN A 140 2.09 8.18 13.99
N GLU A 141 3.23 8.60 13.45
CA GLU A 141 4.22 9.43 14.15
C GLU A 141 4.43 10.79 13.45
N PRO A 142 3.40 11.65 13.35
CA PRO A 142 3.41 12.85 12.51
C PRO A 142 4.55 13.81 12.84
N GLU A 143 4.82 14.04 14.12
CA GLU A 143 5.89 14.93 14.58
C GLU A 143 7.27 14.48 14.08
N LYS A 144 7.57 13.18 14.17
CA LYS A 144 8.85 12.63 13.69
C LYS A 144 8.93 12.68 12.17
N LEU A 145 7.83 12.38 11.48
CA LEU A 145 7.76 12.40 10.02
C LEU A 145 8.00 13.81 9.45
N GLN A 146 7.55 14.86 10.15
CA GLN A 146 7.78 16.26 9.77
C GLN A 146 9.25 16.67 9.92
N GLN A 147 10.04 15.99 10.77
CA GLN A 147 11.48 16.27 10.91
C GLN A 147 12.33 15.66 9.78
N ILE A 148 11.76 14.76 8.98
CA ILE A 148 12.48 14.12 7.87
C ILE A 148 12.16 14.87 6.60
N SER A 149 13.18 15.42 5.95
CA SER A 149 13.01 15.93 4.59
C SER A 149 12.66 14.78 3.64
N ALA A 150 11.70 15.01 2.73
CA ALA A 150 11.37 14.05 1.69
C ALA A 150 12.59 13.67 0.83
N SER A 151 13.60 14.55 0.73
CA SER A 151 14.86 14.26 0.02
C SER A 151 15.74 13.22 0.71
N PHE A 152 15.45 12.85 1.97
CA PHE A 152 16.10 11.72 2.63
C PHE A 152 15.85 10.42 1.85
N TYR A 153 14.69 10.30 1.21
CA TYR A 153 14.31 9.16 0.37
C TYR A 153 14.45 9.45 -1.13
N LYS A 154 15.45 10.25 -1.54
CA LYS A 154 15.61 10.68 -2.94
C LYS A 154 15.76 9.52 -3.92
N GLU A 155 16.26 8.38 -3.45
CA GLU A 155 16.46 7.19 -4.27
C GLU A 155 15.13 6.47 -4.54
N MET A 156 14.17 6.57 -3.61
CA MET A 156 12.82 6.00 -3.77
C MET A 156 11.78 6.98 -4.33
N ILE A 157 11.81 8.25 -3.89
CA ILE A 157 10.87 9.29 -4.32
C ILE A 157 11.36 9.88 -5.64
N ILE A 158 11.05 9.17 -6.73
CA ILE A 158 11.42 9.55 -8.09
C ILE A 158 10.32 10.43 -8.69
N GLY A 159 10.69 11.62 -9.18
CA GLY A 159 9.79 12.53 -9.90
C GLY A 159 9.38 13.78 -9.12
N GLY A 160 8.19 14.31 -9.45
CA GLY A 160 7.64 15.57 -8.93
C GLY A 160 8.22 16.82 -9.57
N ASN A 161 7.38 17.81 -9.87
CA ASN A 161 7.83 19.13 -10.31
C ASN A 161 8.31 19.99 -9.12
N SER A 162 8.96 21.11 -9.41
CA SER A 162 9.52 22.03 -8.40
C SER A 162 8.47 22.46 -7.37
N LEU A 163 7.24 22.74 -7.85
CA LEU A 163 6.11 23.11 -7.01
C LEU A 163 5.69 21.98 -6.07
N GLY A 164 5.61 20.74 -6.57
CA GLY A 164 5.23 19.57 -5.79
C GLY A 164 6.21 19.30 -4.65
N LYS A 165 7.52 19.45 -4.92
CA LYS A 165 8.58 19.33 -3.92
C LYS A 165 8.52 20.46 -2.88
N ALA A 166 8.24 21.69 -3.31
CA ALA A 166 8.07 22.83 -2.41
C ALA A 166 6.84 22.69 -1.49
N LEU A 167 5.76 22.11 -1.99
CA LEU A 167 4.53 21.87 -1.23
C LEU A 167 4.59 20.63 -0.32
N ARG A 168 5.55 19.73 -0.55
CA ARG A 168 5.73 18.48 0.22
C ARG A 168 7.18 18.29 0.66
N PRO A 169 7.72 19.21 1.49
CA PRO A 169 9.12 19.18 1.87
C PRO A 169 9.47 18.03 2.81
N THR A 170 8.51 17.48 3.55
CA THR A 170 8.74 16.45 4.56
C THR A 170 8.21 15.08 4.14
N LEU A 171 8.68 14.04 4.83
CA LEU A 171 8.14 12.69 4.68
C LEU A 171 6.67 12.63 5.07
N TYR A 172 6.26 13.40 6.08
CA TYR A 172 4.84 13.53 6.44
C TYR A 172 4.03 14.02 5.24
N ASP A 173 4.43 15.10 4.59
CA ASP A 173 3.68 15.68 3.47
C ASP A 173 3.59 14.70 2.29
N PHE A 174 4.68 13.96 2.02
CA PHE A 174 4.68 12.92 1.01
C PHE A 174 3.69 11.80 1.32
N LEU A 175 3.75 11.23 2.53
CA LEU A 175 2.89 10.11 2.95
C LEU A 175 1.42 10.55 3.07
N ALA A 176 1.17 11.74 3.61
CA ALA A 176 -0.17 12.30 3.76
C ALA A 176 -0.79 12.59 2.40
N HIS A 177 -0.01 13.09 1.43
CA HIS A 177 -0.49 13.30 0.08
C HIS A 177 -0.88 11.97 -0.61
N ARG A 178 -0.10 10.91 -0.40
CA ARG A 178 -0.45 9.56 -0.88
C ARG A 178 -1.72 9.03 -0.24
N ALA A 179 -1.87 9.18 1.07
CA ALA A 179 -3.08 8.78 1.78
C ALA A 179 -4.31 9.57 1.31
N LEU A 180 -4.17 10.88 1.07
CA LEU A 180 -5.25 11.73 0.58
C LEU A 180 -5.76 11.27 -0.79
N ALA A 181 -4.89 10.78 -1.67
CA ALA A 181 -5.29 10.27 -2.98
C ALA A 181 -6.29 9.10 -2.90
N LEU A 182 -6.21 8.27 -1.85
CA LEU A 182 -7.21 7.24 -1.57
C LEU A 182 -8.57 7.86 -1.25
N TYR A 183 -8.60 8.81 -0.31
CA TYR A 183 -9.84 9.42 0.18
C TYR A 183 -10.50 10.35 -0.83
N MET A 184 -9.72 10.93 -1.75
CA MET A 184 -10.26 11.70 -2.87
C MET A 184 -10.88 10.80 -3.96
N ASN A 185 -10.61 9.50 -3.93
CA ASN A 185 -11.26 8.57 -4.83
C ASN A 185 -12.68 8.27 -4.31
N GLN A 186 -13.70 8.52 -5.14
CA GLN A 186 -15.10 8.28 -4.79
C GLN A 186 -15.51 6.80 -4.95
N GLU A 187 -14.74 5.99 -5.68
CA GLU A 187 -15.10 4.58 -5.93
C GLU A 187 -15.25 3.75 -4.65
N PRO A 188 -14.37 3.85 -3.64
CA PRO A 188 -14.56 3.22 -2.34
C PRO A 188 -15.85 3.62 -1.61
N GLU A 189 -16.37 4.83 -1.85
CA GLU A 189 -17.62 5.31 -1.24
C GLU A 189 -18.85 4.67 -1.89
N LEU A 190 -18.79 4.36 -3.20
CA LEU A 190 -19.87 3.68 -3.93
C LEU A 190 -20.18 2.26 -3.41
N ILE A 191 -19.29 1.67 -2.60
CA ILE A 191 -19.42 0.30 -2.07
C ILE A 191 -19.70 0.28 -0.57
N LYS A 192 -19.65 1.45 0.09
CA LYS A 192 -20.40 1.58 1.34
C LYS A 192 -21.86 1.47 0.92
N PRO A 193 -22.64 0.51 1.43
CA PRO A 193 -24.08 0.61 1.27
C PRO A 193 -24.45 1.94 1.90
N GLU A 194 -24.84 2.93 1.08
CA GLU A 194 -25.11 4.30 1.52
C GLU A 194 -26.04 4.29 2.73
N GLU A 195 -26.96 3.31 2.77
CA GLU A 195 -27.55 2.79 3.98
C GLU A 195 -27.76 1.28 3.82
N GLN A 196 -27.19 0.43 4.68
CA GLN A 196 -27.87 -0.85 4.93
C GLN A 196 -29.22 -0.47 5.53
N PHE A 197 -30.29 -0.72 4.79
CA PHE A 197 -31.63 -0.70 5.34
C PHE A 197 -31.69 -1.82 6.39
N VAL A 198 -31.36 -1.47 7.63
CA VAL A 198 -31.53 -2.35 8.79
C VAL A 198 -32.92 -2.06 9.33
N ILE A 199 -33.81 -3.05 9.19
CA ILE A 199 -35.09 -3.03 9.89
C ILE A 199 -34.77 -3.17 11.38
N ALA A 200 -34.65 -2.04 12.07
CA ALA A 200 -34.24 -1.99 13.48
C ALA A 200 -35.32 -2.51 14.44
N GLU A 201 -36.58 -2.57 14.01
CA GLU A 201 -37.72 -2.98 14.84
C GLU A 201 -38.52 -4.09 14.15
N ALA A 202 -38.76 -5.19 14.85
CA ALA A 202 -39.58 -6.31 14.36
C ALA A 202 -41.01 -5.89 14.01
N ALA A 203 -41.51 -4.81 14.62
CA ALA A 203 -42.82 -4.22 14.31
C ALA A 203 -42.96 -3.77 12.84
N TYR A 204 -41.85 -3.42 12.18
CA TYR A 204 -41.86 -3.09 10.75
C TYR A 204 -42.11 -4.31 9.84
N LEU A 205 -41.99 -5.53 10.37
CA LEU A 205 -42.31 -6.80 9.69
C LEU A 205 -43.49 -7.54 10.36
N GLY A 206 -44.16 -6.90 11.32
CA GLY A 206 -45.28 -7.46 12.06
C GLY A 206 -46.59 -7.43 11.26
N SER A 207 -47.67 -7.78 11.94
CA SER A 207 -49.04 -7.62 11.42
C SER A 207 -49.35 -6.17 11.08
N ALA A 208 -50.39 -5.95 10.26
CA ALA A 208 -50.79 -4.60 9.83
C ALA A 208 -51.06 -3.65 11.02
N GLU A 209 -51.55 -4.19 12.14
CA GLU A 209 -51.81 -3.44 13.37
C GLU A 209 -50.50 -3.04 14.09
N GLU A 210 -49.52 -3.94 14.15
CA GLU A 210 -48.20 -3.67 14.74
C GLU A 210 -47.40 -2.65 13.92
N PHE A 211 -47.51 -2.72 12.58
CA PHE A 211 -46.86 -1.79 11.68
C PHE A 211 -47.41 -0.38 11.82
N VAL A 212 -48.74 -0.21 11.83
CA VAL A 212 -49.41 1.11 11.91
C VAL A 212 -49.13 1.80 13.25
N ASN A 213 -48.92 1.03 14.33
CA ASN A 213 -48.59 1.56 15.65
C ASN A 213 -47.09 1.82 15.84
N SER A 214 -46.23 1.39 14.91
CA SER A 214 -44.81 1.72 14.93
C SER A 214 -44.61 3.15 14.41
N SER A 215 -43.87 3.98 15.16
CA SER A 215 -43.51 5.33 14.72
C SER A 215 -42.17 5.25 14.00
N PRO A 216 -42.11 5.43 12.67
CA PRO A 216 -40.83 5.50 11.98
C PRO A 216 -40.08 6.73 12.50
N LYS A 217 -38.97 6.51 13.20
CA LYS A 217 -38.09 7.62 13.59
C LYS A 217 -37.38 8.12 12.33
N PRO A 218 -37.51 9.40 11.96
CA PRO A 218 -36.63 9.97 10.96
C PRO A 218 -35.19 9.93 11.50
N ARG A 219 -34.23 9.67 10.62
CA ARG A 219 -32.80 9.88 10.93
C ARG A 219 -32.53 11.37 11.16
#